data_AF-A0A2V5M1G4-F1
#
_entry.id   AF-A0A2V5M1G4-F1
#
_cell.length_a   1.000
_cell.length_b   1.000
_cell.length_c   1.000
_cell.angle_alpha   90.00
_cell.angle_beta   90.00
_cell.angle_gamma   90.00
#
_symmetry.space_group_name_H-M   'P 1'
#
loop_
_entity.id
_entity.type
_entity.pdbx_description
1 polymer ?
#
loop_
_entity_poly.entity_id
_entity_poly.type
_entity_poly.pdbx_seq_one_letter_code
_entity_poly.pdbx_strand_id
1 'polypeptide(L)'
;EMRIWGGGRIVNISSIGGKVAVPHMASYSASKFALTGFSDAIRAELARDNIHVTTVAPGLMRTGSHVNAKFKGRHDDEFAWFAASAGAPLISMNADRAARKILAACRRGQPSLTLTFAARKIVLGNALFPNLTGYLMKFVNRLLPGTGGEQGNESRAGSEVPRRTPGWMTKLADRATQKNNEERSHAP
;
A
#
# COMPACT_ATOMS: atom_id res chain seq x y z
N GLU A 1 26.76 9.36 10.13
CA GLU A 1 27.13 8.04 10.70
C GLU A 1 27.46 7.01 9.62
N MET A 2 26.54 6.61 8.74
CA MET A 2 26.80 5.55 7.73
C MET A 2 28.05 5.80 6.84
N ARG A 3 28.31 7.05 6.42
CA ARG A 3 29.53 7.43 5.70
C ARG A 3 30.81 7.19 6.51
N ILE A 4 30.75 7.50 7.81
CA ILE A 4 31.87 7.32 8.76
C ILE A 4 32.12 5.82 8.97
N TRP A 5 31.08 4.99 8.97
CA TRP A 5 31.18 3.54 9.12
C TRP A 5 31.55 2.79 7.82
N GLY A 6 31.83 3.51 6.72
CA GLY A 6 32.26 2.91 5.45
C GLY A 6 31.14 2.34 4.58
N GLY A 7 29.88 2.66 4.89
CA GLY A 7 28.72 2.27 4.07
C GLY A 7 27.48 1.90 4.87
N GLY A 8 26.44 1.45 4.19
CA GLY A 8 25.25 0.92 4.84
C GLY A 8 24.05 0.71 3.91
N ARG A 9 22.87 0.53 4.50
CA ARG A 9 21.64 0.23 3.76
C ARG A 9 20.46 1.05 4.28
N ILE A 10 19.74 1.69 3.37
CA ILE A 10 18.49 2.42 3.64
C ILE A 10 17.37 1.67 2.96
N VAL A 11 16.27 1.42 3.67
CA VAL A 11 15.08 0.77 3.11
C VAL A 11 13.88 1.71 3.28
N ASN A 12 13.39 2.26 2.17
CA ASN A 12 12.24 3.14 2.17
C ASN A 12 10.97 2.37 1.78
N ILE A 13 9.95 2.41 2.65
CA ILE A 13 8.66 1.76 2.43
C ILE A 13 7.70 2.73 1.73
N SER A 14 7.69 2.64 0.40
CA SER A 14 6.74 3.34 -0.47
C SER A 14 5.43 2.54 -0.59
N SER A 15 4.84 2.48 -1.79
CA SER A 15 3.60 1.79 -2.14
C SER A 15 3.54 1.60 -3.65
N ILE A 16 2.67 0.70 -4.13
CA ILE A 16 2.22 0.73 -5.53
C ILE A 16 1.62 2.10 -5.89
N GLY A 17 1.00 2.78 -4.92
CA GLY A 17 0.51 4.16 -5.04
C GLY A 17 1.60 5.20 -5.30
N GLY A 18 2.88 4.85 -5.12
CA GLY A 18 4.02 5.69 -5.50
C GLY A 18 4.54 5.44 -6.92
N LYS A 19 3.87 4.57 -7.68
CA LYS A 19 4.22 4.22 -9.07
C LYS A 19 3.02 4.31 -10.02
N VAL A 20 1.81 4.08 -9.49
CA VAL A 20 0.54 4.22 -10.21
C VAL A 20 -0.45 4.90 -9.28
N ALA A 21 -1.01 6.04 -9.70
CA ALA A 21 -2.01 6.75 -8.91
C ALA A 21 -3.36 6.02 -8.97
N VAL A 22 -4.03 5.92 -7.82
CA VAL A 22 -5.34 5.27 -7.68
C VAL A 22 -6.36 6.33 -7.23
N PRO A 23 -7.59 6.30 -7.75
CA PRO A 23 -8.64 7.21 -7.29
C PRO A 23 -8.87 7.14 -5.78
N HIS A 24 -9.40 8.23 -5.22
CA HIS A 24 -9.65 8.44 -3.77
C HIS A 24 -8.39 8.45 -2.87
N MET A 25 -7.21 8.21 -3.44
CA MET A 25 -5.94 8.15 -2.73
C MET A 25 -4.94 9.20 -3.25
N ALA A 26 -5.41 10.36 -3.69
CA ALA A 26 -4.57 11.36 -4.37
C ALA A 26 -3.42 11.86 -3.48
N SER A 27 -3.71 12.31 -2.26
CA SER A 27 -2.70 12.80 -1.31
C SER A 27 -1.73 11.70 -0.88
N TYR A 28 -2.26 10.49 -0.61
CA TYR A 28 -1.45 9.31 -0.33
C TYR A 28 -0.51 8.99 -1.51
N SER A 29 -1.04 8.93 -2.72
CA SER A 29 -0.26 8.64 -3.93
C SER A 29 0.82 9.70 -4.13
N ALA A 30 0.49 11.00 -4.04
CA ALA A 30 1.45 12.08 -4.14
C ALA A 30 2.62 11.92 -3.16
N SER A 31 2.34 11.62 -1.87
CA SER A 31 3.38 11.39 -0.87
C SER A 31 4.28 10.19 -1.21
N LYS A 32 3.70 9.12 -1.77
CA LYS A 32 4.43 7.90 -2.11
C LYS A 32 5.19 8.03 -3.43
N PHE A 33 4.72 8.84 -4.38
CA PHE A 33 5.47 9.23 -5.57
C PHE A 33 6.69 10.07 -5.16
N ALA A 34 6.49 11.07 -4.28
CA ALA A 34 7.58 11.89 -3.74
C ALA A 34 8.64 11.02 -3.03
N LEU A 35 8.23 10.10 -2.16
CA LEU A 35 9.17 9.17 -1.50
C LEU A 35 9.90 8.27 -2.50
N THR A 36 9.23 7.83 -3.57
CA THR A 36 9.84 6.98 -4.61
C THR A 36 10.90 7.76 -5.38
N GLY A 37 10.57 8.96 -5.87
CA GLY A 37 11.51 9.83 -6.57
C GLY A 37 12.69 10.27 -5.68
N PHE A 38 12.41 10.64 -4.43
CA PHE A 38 13.45 10.95 -3.44
C PHE A 38 14.40 9.77 -3.24
N SER A 39 13.86 8.56 -3.08
CA SER A 39 14.68 7.36 -2.90
C SER A 39 15.53 7.05 -4.14
N ASP A 40 15.01 7.31 -5.33
CA ASP A 40 15.75 7.11 -6.58
C ASP A 40 16.92 8.11 -6.71
N ALA A 41 16.69 9.38 -6.35
CA ALA A 41 17.72 10.41 -6.33
C ALA A 41 18.83 10.08 -5.34
N ILE A 42 18.50 9.87 -4.06
CA ILE A 42 19.52 9.62 -3.03
C ILE A 42 20.26 8.29 -3.25
N ARG A 43 19.64 7.32 -3.94
CA ARG A 43 20.34 6.07 -4.30
C ARG A 43 21.55 6.34 -5.18
N ALA A 44 21.39 7.22 -6.18
CA ALA A 44 22.47 7.59 -7.08
C ALA A 44 23.52 8.44 -6.35
N GLU A 45 23.09 9.43 -5.57
CA GLU A 45 23.98 10.31 -4.83
C GLU A 45 24.83 9.59 -3.79
N LEU A 46 24.26 8.59 -3.11
CA LEU A 46 24.91 7.84 -2.04
C LEU A 46 25.67 6.59 -2.51
N ALA A 47 25.59 6.24 -3.80
CA ALA A 47 26.25 5.06 -4.35
C ALA A 47 27.77 5.09 -4.15
N ARG A 48 28.39 6.26 -4.31
CA ARG A 48 29.83 6.48 -4.08
C ARG A 48 30.26 6.28 -2.63
N ASP A 49 29.32 6.39 -1.70
CA ASP A 49 29.55 6.27 -0.26
C ASP A 49 29.32 4.81 0.23
N ASN A 50 29.18 3.84 -0.68
CA ASN A 50 28.84 2.44 -0.36
C ASN A 50 27.53 2.32 0.46
N ILE A 51 26.57 3.22 0.20
CA ILE A 51 25.26 3.22 0.85
C ILE A 51 24.20 2.82 -0.19
N HIS A 52 23.58 1.65 0.03
CA HIS A 52 22.54 1.14 -0.85
C HIS A 52 21.16 1.59 -0.39
N VAL A 53 20.34 2.07 -1.32
CA VAL A 53 18.96 2.49 -1.03
C VAL A 53 17.99 1.57 -1.76
N THR A 54 17.19 0.82 -1.00
CA THR A 54 16.14 -0.07 -1.51
C THR A 54 14.77 0.58 -1.34
N THR A 55 14.07 0.83 -2.43
CA THR A 55 12.68 1.32 -2.40
C THR A 55 11.71 0.16 -2.51
N VAL A 56 10.96 -0.09 -1.45
CA VAL A 56 9.94 -1.14 -1.41
C VAL A 56 8.59 -0.53 -1.81
N ALA A 57 7.91 -1.15 -2.77
CA ALA A 57 6.55 -0.81 -3.17
C ALA A 57 5.60 -1.98 -2.84
N PRO A 58 5.02 -2.00 -1.63
CA PRO A 58 3.94 -2.93 -1.31
C PRO A 58 2.70 -2.68 -2.17
N GLY A 59 2.04 -3.76 -2.58
CA GLY A 59 0.65 -3.71 -3.02
C GLY A 59 -0.28 -3.84 -1.82
N LEU A 60 -1.46 -4.43 -2.04
CA LEU A 60 -2.35 -4.79 -0.95
C LEU A 60 -1.69 -5.80 0.00
N MET A 61 -1.94 -5.63 1.30
CA MET A 61 -1.30 -6.39 2.37
C MET A 61 -2.35 -6.95 3.33
N ARG A 62 -2.18 -8.21 3.74
CA ARG A 62 -2.92 -8.85 4.83
C ARG A 62 -2.19 -8.60 6.13
N THR A 63 -2.31 -7.37 6.61
CA THR A 63 -1.75 -6.90 7.89
C THR A 63 -2.81 -6.70 8.95
N GLY A 64 -4.10 -6.63 8.57
CA GLY A 64 -5.19 -6.26 9.50
C GLY A 64 -5.51 -4.77 9.49
N SER A 65 -4.65 -3.93 8.92
CA SER A 65 -4.76 -2.46 8.92
C SER A 65 -6.06 -1.89 8.33
N HIS A 66 -6.83 -2.65 7.55
CA HIS A 66 -8.14 -2.23 7.05
C HIS A 66 -9.12 -1.82 8.16
N VAL A 67 -9.01 -2.39 9.38
CA VAL A 67 -9.86 -2.00 10.51
C VAL A 67 -9.51 -0.63 11.07
N ASN A 68 -8.25 -0.20 10.94
CA ASN A 68 -7.76 1.10 11.42
C ASN A 68 -7.64 2.15 10.30
N ALA A 69 -7.85 1.73 9.05
CA ALA A 69 -7.89 2.63 7.90
C ALA A 69 -9.05 3.60 8.03
N LYS A 70 -8.77 4.87 7.69
CA LYS A 70 -9.74 5.97 7.76
C LYS A 70 -10.38 6.16 6.39
N PHE A 71 -11.70 6.06 6.36
CA PHE A 71 -12.51 6.23 5.15
C PHE A 71 -13.31 7.54 5.24
N LYS A 72 -13.56 8.16 4.09
CA LYS A 72 -14.40 9.35 3.91
C LYS A 72 -15.34 9.09 2.72
N GLY A 73 -16.39 9.89 2.57
CA GLY A 73 -17.40 9.72 1.52
C GLY A 73 -18.44 8.69 1.93
N ARG A 74 -18.63 7.64 1.13
CA ARG A 74 -19.51 6.51 1.46
C ARG A 74 -18.70 5.43 2.17
N HIS A 75 -18.56 5.57 3.49
CA HIS A 75 -17.66 4.74 4.32
C HIS A 75 -17.88 3.24 4.12
N ASP A 76 -19.14 2.79 4.07
CA ASP A 76 -19.52 1.39 3.91
C ASP A 76 -18.98 0.77 2.62
N ASP A 77 -19.15 1.48 1.49
CA ASP A 77 -18.82 0.98 0.17
C ASP A 77 -17.30 1.03 -0.08
N GLU A 78 -16.64 2.09 0.40
CA GLU A 78 -15.17 2.25 0.36
C GLU A 78 -14.47 1.16 1.18
N PHE A 79 -14.97 0.91 2.39
CA PHE A 79 -14.46 -0.14 3.27
C PHE A 79 -14.68 -1.52 2.66
N ALA A 80 -15.87 -1.81 2.13
CA ALA A 80 -16.18 -3.10 1.51
C ALA A 80 -15.27 -3.41 0.31
N TRP A 81 -15.07 -2.42 -0.57
CA TRP A 81 -14.14 -2.54 -1.70
C TRP A 81 -12.69 -2.79 -1.24
N PHE A 82 -12.22 -1.99 -0.29
CA PHE A 82 -10.84 -2.09 0.22
C PHE A 82 -10.61 -3.43 0.96
N ALA A 83 -11.53 -3.83 1.84
CA ALA A 83 -11.45 -5.05 2.64
C ALA A 83 -11.51 -6.31 1.76
N ALA A 84 -12.41 -6.35 0.77
CA ALA A 84 -12.49 -7.47 -0.18
C ALA A 84 -11.20 -7.60 -1.00
N SER A 85 -10.67 -6.48 -1.48
CA SER A 85 -9.41 -6.43 -2.25
C SER A 85 -8.21 -6.86 -1.40
N ALA A 86 -8.14 -6.41 -0.14
CA ALA A 86 -7.08 -6.77 0.79
C ALA A 86 -7.15 -8.25 1.23
N GLY A 87 -8.35 -8.84 1.31
CA GLY A 87 -8.57 -10.25 1.65
C GLY A 87 -8.20 -11.25 0.54
N ALA A 88 -8.19 -10.82 -0.72
CA ALA A 88 -7.99 -11.71 -1.87
C ALA A 88 -6.56 -12.32 -1.94
N PRO A 89 -6.41 -13.66 -1.83
CA PRO A 89 -5.12 -14.32 -1.67
C PRO A 89 -4.14 -14.13 -2.85
N LEU A 90 -4.65 -13.88 -4.05
CA LEU A 90 -3.85 -13.64 -5.26
C LEU A 90 -3.38 -12.18 -5.41
N ILE A 91 -4.01 -11.25 -4.69
CA ILE A 91 -3.78 -9.81 -4.84
C ILE A 91 -2.92 -9.29 -3.68
N SER A 92 -3.10 -9.86 -2.48
CA SER A 92 -2.40 -9.42 -1.28
C SER A 92 -1.31 -10.37 -0.78
N MET A 93 -0.43 -9.86 0.09
CA MET A 93 0.64 -10.63 0.75
C MET A 93 0.54 -10.48 2.27
N ASN A 94 0.98 -11.48 3.06
CA ASN A 94 1.07 -11.35 4.51
C ASN A 94 2.36 -10.62 4.96
N ALA A 95 2.35 -10.09 6.19
CA ALA A 95 3.47 -9.35 6.75
C ALA A 95 4.77 -10.16 6.80
N ASP A 96 4.72 -11.43 7.22
CA ASP A 96 5.92 -12.27 7.34
C ASP A 96 6.65 -12.48 6.01
N ARG A 97 5.89 -12.75 4.94
CA ARG A 97 6.46 -12.93 3.60
C ARG A 97 7.00 -11.62 3.05
N ALA A 98 6.34 -10.50 3.34
CA ALA A 98 6.83 -9.18 2.98
C ALA A 98 8.16 -8.88 3.69
N ALA A 99 8.24 -9.08 5.01
CA ALA A 99 9.45 -8.88 5.80
C ALA A 99 10.63 -9.72 5.26
N ARG A 100 10.42 -11.02 5.00
CA ARG A 100 11.46 -11.89 4.40
C ARG A 100 11.95 -11.36 3.07
N LYS A 101 11.04 -10.93 2.18
CA LYS A 101 11.42 -10.37 0.87
C LYS A 101 12.17 -9.05 1.01
N ILE A 102 11.74 -8.17 1.90
CA ILE A 102 12.38 -6.87 2.17
C ILE A 102 13.79 -7.07 2.68
N LEU A 103 13.99 -7.94 3.68
CA LEU A 103 15.32 -8.25 4.21
C LEU A 103 16.23 -8.85 3.13
N ALA A 104 15.70 -9.75 2.30
CA ALA A 104 16.47 -10.34 1.21
C ALA A 104 16.86 -9.31 0.14
N ALA A 105 15.97 -8.39 -0.21
CA ALA A 105 16.26 -7.29 -1.15
C ALA A 105 17.28 -6.31 -0.58
N CYS A 106 17.13 -5.95 0.70
CA CYS A 106 18.05 -5.12 1.45
C CYS A 106 19.45 -5.74 1.44
N ARG A 107 19.60 -7.02 1.81
CA ARG A 107 20.90 -7.75 1.80
C ARG A 107 21.56 -7.75 0.43
N ARG A 108 20.78 -7.89 -0.65
CA ARG A 108 21.29 -7.87 -2.03
C ARG A 108 21.55 -6.47 -2.59
N GLY A 109 21.22 -5.40 -1.85
CA GLY A 109 21.36 -4.02 -2.34
C GLY A 109 20.45 -3.72 -3.54
N GLN A 110 19.29 -4.38 -3.62
CA GLN A 110 18.38 -4.17 -4.76
C GLN A 110 17.85 -2.74 -4.76
N PRO A 111 17.82 -2.04 -5.91
CA PRO A 111 17.35 -0.66 -5.97
C PRO A 111 15.85 -0.54 -5.70
N SER A 112 15.05 -1.50 -6.19
CA SER A 112 13.60 -1.50 -6.01
C SER A 112 13.04 -2.90 -5.80
N LEU A 113 12.01 -3.00 -4.96
CA LEU A 113 11.28 -4.23 -4.68
C LEU A 113 9.77 -3.99 -4.71
N THR A 114 9.07 -4.57 -5.69
CA THR A 114 7.60 -4.64 -5.69
C THR A 114 7.17 -6.02 -5.21
N LEU A 115 6.39 -6.08 -4.12
CA LEU A 115 6.19 -7.32 -3.35
C LEU A 115 5.31 -8.36 -4.07
N THR A 116 4.18 -7.94 -4.63
CA THR A 116 3.18 -8.83 -5.25
C THR A 116 3.33 -8.87 -6.76
N PHE A 117 3.03 -10.03 -7.36
CA PHE A 117 3.11 -10.21 -8.81
C PHE A 117 2.08 -9.35 -9.56
N ALA A 118 0.86 -9.24 -9.02
CA ALA A 118 -0.15 -8.34 -9.53
C ALA A 118 0.33 -6.87 -9.57
N ALA A 119 0.94 -6.39 -8.47
CA ALA A 119 1.49 -5.03 -8.44
C ALA A 119 2.61 -4.83 -9.48
N ARG A 120 3.47 -5.84 -9.71
CA ARG A 120 4.50 -5.78 -10.76
C ARG A 120 3.88 -5.61 -12.14
N LYS A 121 2.81 -6.35 -12.46
CA LYS A 121 2.11 -6.21 -13.74
C LYS A 121 1.43 -4.85 -13.90
N ILE A 122 0.80 -4.33 -12.85
CA ILE A 122 0.15 -3.01 -12.88
C ILE A 122 1.18 -1.91 -13.11
N VAL A 123 2.32 -1.95 -12.39
CA VAL A 123 3.42 -1.00 -12.58
C VAL A 123 3.98 -1.08 -14.00
N LEU A 124 4.19 -2.30 -14.52
CA LEU A 124 4.66 -2.49 -15.89
C LEU A 124 3.65 -1.97 -16.91
N GLY A 125 2.36 -2.26 -16.74
CA GLY A 125 1.30 -1.78 -17.62
C GLY A 125 1.21 -0.25 -17.64
N ASN A 126 1.33 0.41 -16.47
CA ASN A 126 1.39 1.86 -16.40
C ASN A 126 2.65 2.44 -17.05
N ALA A 127 3.80 1.79 -16.90
CA ALA A 127 5.05 2.23 -17.52
C ALA A 127 5.01 2.10 -19.05
N LEU A 128 4.40 1.05 -19.58
CA LEU A 128 4.28 0.82 -21.03
C LEU A 128 3.12 1.60 -21.67
N PHE A 129 2.01 1.76 -20.95
CA PHE A 129 0.77 2.35 -21.47
C PHE A 129 0.15 3.34 -20.46
N PRO A 130 0.82 4.47 -20.18
CA PRO A 130 0.38 5.43 -19.16
C PRO A 130 -0.97 6.07 -19.49
N ASN A 131 -1.22 6.41 -20.76
CA ASN A 131 -2.50 7.00 -21.19
C ASN A 131 -3.66 5.99 -21.04
N LEU A 132 -3.46 4.74 -21.47
CA LEU A 132 -4.45 3.67 -21.29
C LEU A 132 -4.76 3.47 -19.80
N THR A 133 -3.72 3.42 -18.97
CA THR A 133 -3.89 3.33 -17.51
C THR A 133 -4.67 4.52 -16.98
N GLY A 134 -4.42 5.74 -17.45
CA GLY A 134 -5.17 6.93 -17.10
C GLY A 134 -6.66 6.84 -17.45
N TYR A 135 -7.00 6.39 -18.67
CA TYR A 135 -8.39 6.17 -19.07
C TYR A 135 -9.06 5.08 -18.24
N LEU A 136 -8.36 3.98 -17.97
CA LEU A 136 -8.85 2.91 -17.11
C LEU A 136 -9.12 3.44 -15.69
N MET A 137 -8.25 4.27 -15.12
CA MET A 137 -8.47 4.87 -13.80
C MET A 137 -9.68 5.82 -13.78
N LYS A 138 -9.94 6.56 -14.86
CA LYS A 138 -11.18 7.33 -15.00
C LYS A 138 -12.41 6.44 -15.01
N PHE A 139 -12.34 5.30 -15.71
CA PHE A 139 -13.43 4.32 -15.73
C PHE A 139 -13.64 3.68 -14.35
N VAL A 140 -12.57 3.24 -13.68
CA VAL A 140 -12.61 2.71 -12.31
C VAL A 140 -13.23 3.74 -11.35
N ASN A 141 -12.84 5.02 -11.44
CA ASN A 141 -13.42 6.08 -10.61
C ASN A 141 -14.94 6.23 -10.81
N ARG A 142 -15.48 5.93 -12.00
CA ARG A 142 -16.94 5.95 -12.24
C ARG A 142 -17.68 4.78 -11.57
N LEU A 143 -16.97 3.69 -11.30
CA LEU A 143 -17.50 2.52 -10.60
C LEU A 143 -17.30 2.60 -9.08
N LEU A 144 -16.41 3.48 -8.63
CA LEU A 144 -16.16 3.69 -7.21
C LEU A 144 -17.28 4.51 -6.55
N PRO A 145 -17.46 4.37 -5.22
CA PRO A 145 -18.50 5.08 -4.49
C PRO A 145 -18.39 6.59 -4.67
N GLY A 146 -19.51 7.25 -4.96
CA GLY A 146 -19.55 8.71 -5.07
C GLY A 146 -19.29 9.42 -3.74
N THR A 147 -19.26 10.76 -3.77
CA THR A 147 -19.20 11.58 -2.57
C THR A 147 -20.39 11.27 -1.64
N GLY A 148 -20.12 11.17 -0.34
CA GLY A 148 -21.17 11.03 0.69
C GLY A 148 -22.03 12.31 0.79
N GLY A 149 -23.20 12.20 1.42
CA GLY A 149 -24.02 13.36 1.82
C GLY A 149 -23.34 14.19 2.93
N GLU A 150 -24.10 14.88 3.78
CA GLU A 150 -23.56 15.78 4.82
C GLU A 150 -22.48 15.14 5.72
N GLN A 151 -22.58 13.83 6.02
CA GLN A 151 -21.60 13.08 6.83
C GLN A 151 -20.35 12.63 6.05
N GLY A 152 -20.28 12.85 4.73
CA GLY A 152 -19.19 12.36 3.87
C GLY A 152 -17.82 12.98 4.15
N ASN A 153 -17.77 14.14 4.80
CA ASN A 153 -16.51 14.78 5.20
C ASN A 153 -15.91 14.21 6.49
N GLU A 154 -16.71 13.50 7.29
CA GLU A 154 -16.26 12.84 8.50
C GLU A 154 -15.36 11.65 8.16
N SER A 155 -14.31 11.46 8.94
CA SER A 155 -13.40 10.32 8.79
C SER A 155 -13.80 9.24 9.79
N ARG A 156 -14.17 8.04 9.33
CA ARG A 156 -14.46 6.89 10.20
C ARG A 156 -13.44 5.79 10.02
N ALA A 157 -13.06 5.13 11.11
CA ALA A 157 -12.19 3.95 11.06
C ALA A 157 -12.99 2.75 10.51
N GLY A 158 -12.33 1.84 9.80
CA GLY A 158 -12.99 0.62 9.30
C GLY A 158 -13.65 -0.24 10.40
N SER A 159 -13.16 -0.16 11.63
CA SER A 159 -13.77 -0.80 12.82
C SER A 159 -15.13 -0.21 13.21
N GLU A 160 -15.41 1.03 12.81
CA GLU A 160 -16.65 1.76 13.12
C GLU A 160 -17.69 1.60 11.99
N VAL A 161 -17.31 0.96 10.88
CA VAL A 161 -18.14 0.80 9.69
C VAL A 161 -18.89 -0.54 9.74
N PRO A 162 -20.23 -0.58 9.53
CA PRO A 162 -20.99 -1.81 9.47
C PRO A 162 -20.45 -2.78 8.41
N ARG A 163 -20.12 -4.01 8.82
CA ARG A 163 -19.63 -5.05 7.90
C ARG A 163 -20.76 -5.56 7.01
N ARG A 164 -20.79 -5.13 5.75
CA ARG A 164 -21.70 -5.67 4.71
C ARG A 164 -21.10 -6.80 3.87
N THR A 165 -19.80 -7.06 4.00
CA THR A 165 -19.09 -8.07 3.22
C THR A 165 -19.24 -9.46 3.84
N PRO A 166 -19.50 -10.53 3.05
CA PRO A 166 -19.57 -11.90 3.56
C PRO A 166 -18.27 -12.31 4.27
N GLY A 167 -18.38 -12.88 5.48
CA GLY A 167 -17.22 -13.18 6.35
C GLY A 167 -16.18 -14.14 5.74
N TRP A 168 -16.56 -14.96 4.77
CA TRP A 168 -15.61 -15.83 4.05
C TRP A 168 -14.63 -15.02 3.17
N MET A 169 -15.05 -13.84 2.68
CA MET A 169 -14.20 -12.95 1.85
C MET A 169 -13.16 -12.22 2.70
N THR A 170 -13.47 -11.92 3.96
CA THR A 170 -12.59 -11.19 4.88
C THR A 170 -11.79 -12.11 5.81
N LYS A 171 -12.10 -13.41 5.87
CA LYS A 171 -11.50 -14.38 6.81
C LYS A 171 -9.97 -14.32 6.91
N LEU A 172 -9.28 -14.13 5.79
CA LEU A 172 -7.80 -14.02 5.77
C LEU A 172 -7.31 -12.66 6.30
N ALA A 173 -8.08 -11.60 6.08
CA ALA A 173 -7.80 -10.27 6.63
C ALA A 173 -8.08 -10.24 8.13
N ASP A 174 -9.18 -10.83 8.60
CA ASP A 174 -9.55 -10.93 10.02
C ASP A 174 -8.49 -11.71 10.83
N ARG A 175 -8.03 -12.85 10.31
CA ARG A 175 -6.91 -13.59 10.92
C ARG A 175 -5.63 -12.75 11.02
N ALA A 176 -5.37 -11.89 10.04
CA ALA A 176 -4.22 -11.01 10.08
C ALA A 176 -4.39 -9.90 11.13
N THR A 177 -5.61 -9.40 11.32
CA THR A 177 -5.94 -8.43 12.36
C THR A 177 -5.62 -8.99 13.75
N GLN A 178 -6.09 -10.19 14.05
CA GLN A 178 -5.79 -10.86 15.33
C GLN A 178 -4.30 -11.14 15.49
N LYS A 179 -3.66 -11.71 14.46
CA LYS A 179 -2.24 -12.07 14.52
C LYS A 179 -1.34 -10.86 14.77
N ASN A 180 -1.68 -9.71 14.21
CA ASN A 180 -0.84 -8.51 14.27
C ASN A 180 -1.32 -7.50 15.33
N ASN A 181 -2.24 -7.89 16.22
CA ASN A 181 -2.79 -7.02 17.28
C ASN A 181 -3.38 -5.71 16.75
N GLU A 182 -4.08 -5.76 15.61
CA GLU A 182 -4.73 -4.59 15.00
C GLU A 182 -6.15 -4.36 15.53
N GLU A 183 -6.71 -5.30 16.30
CA GLU A 183 -7.97 -5.08 17.02
C GLU A 183 -7.70 -4.01 18.10
N ARG A 184 -8.49 -2.93 18.12
CA ARG A 184 -8.47 -2.02 19.27
C ARG A 184 -8.90 -2.84 20.48
N SER A 185 -7.96 -3.11 21.38
CA SER A 185 -8.29 -3.36 22.77
C SER A 185 -9.25 -2.24 23.18
N HIS A 186 -10.49 -2.57 23.48
CA HIS A 186 -11.25 -1.71 24.38
C HIS A 186 -10.41 -1.71 25.65
N ALA A 187 -9.62 -0.65 25.85
CA ALA A 187 -9.06 -0.41 27.16
C ALA A 187 -10.28 -0.30 28.09
N PRO A 188 -10.33 -1.09 29.18
CA PRO A 188 -11.41 -0.98 30.15
C PRO A 188 -11.47 0.44 30.75
#